data_AF-A0A956IBL8-F1
#
_entry.id   AF-A0A956IBL8-F1
#
_cell.length_a   1.000
_cell.length_b   1.000
_cell.length_c   1.000
_cell.angle_alpha   90.00
_cell.angle_beta   90.00
_cell.angle_gamma   90.00
#
_symmetry.space_group_name_H-M   'P 1'
#
loop_
_entity.id
_entity.type
_entity.pdbx_description
1 polymer ?
#
loop_
_entity_poly.entity_id
_entity_poly.type
_entity_poly.pdbx_seq_one_letter_code
_entity_poly.pdbx_strand_id
1 'polypeptide(L)'
;AQEAAQAAESNQAGQAEAAAAAVRLRIETAQTAQREAEARILAQAEPRITAALTAARTAAEAATPRDATPEAAAAALVTAERDALEKLGVEALGNNDYALSFSCFQRLAREHPGGPYAAMVPILRAKLPCTGGIGPDGRPCTR
;
A
#
# COMPACT_ATOMS: atom_id res chain seq x y z
N ALA A 1 -39.56 40.29 -5.88
CA ALA A 1 -39.31 39.03 -6.61
C ALA A 1 -37.82 38.77 -6.83
N GLN A 2 -37.06 39.74 -7.34
CA GLN A 2 -35.60 39.61 -7.55
C GLN A 2 -34.79 39.40 -6.26
N GLU A 3 -35.09 40.11 -5.17
CA GLU A 3 -34.38 39.92 -3.88
C GLU A 3 -34.60 38.53 -3.27
N ALA A 4 -35.80 37.95 -3.42
CA ALA A 4 -36.10 36.61 -2.95
C ALA A 4 -35.39 35.52 -3.77
N ALA A 5 -35.20 35.74 -5.08
CA ALA A 5 -34.44 34.86 -5.95
C ALA A 5 -32.93 34.91 -5.63
N GLN A 6 -32.37 36.11 -5.42
CA GLN A 6 -30.97 36.26 -5.01
C GLN A 6 -30.68 35.67 -3.62
N ALA A 7 -31.60 35.82 -2.66
CA ALA A 7 -31.47 35.20 -1.35
C ALA A 7 -31.56 33.66 -1.41
N ALA A 8 -32.40 33.11 -2.28
CA ALA A 8 -32.49 31.66 -2.51
C ALA A 8 -31.23 31.11 -3.17
N GLU A 9 -30.70 31.78 -4.19
CA GLU A 9 -29.43 31.41 -4.86
C GLU A 9 -28.23 31.49 -3.91
N SER A 10 -28.15 32.55 -3.08
CA SER A 10 -27.10 32.69 -2.07
C SER A 10 -27.17 31.60 -0.99
N ASN A 11 -28.37 31.24 -0.55
CA ASN A 11 -28.56 30.14 0.41
C ASN A 11 -28.22 28.78 -0.20
N GLN A 12 -28.57 28.56 -1.48
CA GLN A 12 -28.26 27.32 -2.18
C GLN A 12 -26.76 27.16 -2.45
N ALA A 13 -26.07 28.26 -2.80
CA ALA A 13 -24.61 28.30 -2.94
C ALA A 13 -23.91 27.99 -1.60
N GLY A 14 -24.36 28.60 -0.49
CA GLY A 14 -23.83 28.32 0.85
C GLY A 14 -24.06 26.87 1.29
N GLN A 15 -25.21 26.28 0.96
CA GLN A 15 -25.48 24.86 1.21
C GLN A 15 -24.60 23.93 0.37
N ALA A 16 -24.37 24.25 -0.90
CA ALA A 16 -23.50 23.48 -1.78
C ALA A 16 -22.04 23.53 -1.30
N GLU A 17 -21.56 24.68 -0.85
CA GLU A 17 -20.21 24.84 -0.30
C GLU A 17 -20.03 24.07 1.01
N ALA A 18 -21.03 24.13 1.91
CA ALA A 18 -21.02 23.34 3.14
C ALA A 18 -21.04 21.83 2.87
N ALA A 19 -21.82 21.37 1.88
CA ALA A 19 -21.83 19.97 1.46
C ALA A 19 -20.48 19.54 0.86
N ALA A 20 -19.86 20.38 0.02
CA ALA A 20 -18.54 20.11 -0.55
C ALA A 20 -17.44 20.08 0.53
N ALA A 21 -17.50 20.98 1.52
CA ALA A 21 -16.61 20.96 2.67
C ALA A 21 -16.77 19.68 3.50
N ALA A 22 -18.00 19.24 3.76
CA ALA A 22 -18.27 17.99 4.46
C ALA A 22 -17.75 16.75 3.71
N VAL A 23 -17.86 16.74 2.38
CA VAL A 23 -17.31 15.66 1.53
C VAL A 23 -15.78 15.64 1.59
N ARG A 24 -15.11 16.80 1.47
CA ARG A 24 -13.65 16.91 1.57
C ARG A 24 -13.14 16.37 2.92
N LEU A 25 -13.75 16.78 4.02
CA LEU A 25 -13.40 16.31 5.36
C LEU A 25 -13.55 14.79 5.50
N ARG A 26 -14.62 14.21 4.95
CA ARG A 26 -14.82 12.74 4.95
C ARG A 26 -13.73 12.01 4.16
N ILE A 27 -13.36 12.52 2.99
CA ILE A 27 -12.29 11.96 2.16
C ILE A 27 -10.95 12.01 2.90
N GLU A 28 -10.59 13.15 3.50
CA GLU A 28 -9.35 13.30 4.26
C GLU A 28 -9.28 12.36 5.47
N THR A 29 -10.40 12.24 6.19
CA THR A 29 -10.53 11.30 7.33
C THR A 29 -10.36 9.86 6.88
N ALA A 30 -11.03 9.47 5.79
CA ALA A 30 -10.94 8.15 5.18
C ALA A 30 -9.50 7.80 4.75
N GLN A 31 -8.83 8.72 4.06
CA GLN A 31 -7.43 8.54 3.63
C GLN A 31 -6.48 8.41 4.82
N THR A 32 -6.70 9.16 5.89
CA THR A 32 -5.87 9.08 7.10
C THR A 32 -6.06 7.74 7.81
N ALA A 33 -7.30 7.32 8.03
CA ALA A 33 -7.61 6.02 8.62
C ALA A 33 -7.03 4.86 7.79
N GLN A 34 -7.09 4.97 6.46
CA GLN A 34 -6.48 4.00 5.55
C GLN A 34 -4.96 3.94 5.70
N ARG A 35 -4.27 5.09 5.69
CA ARG A 35 -2.80 5.13 5.87
C ARG A 35 -2.37 4.50 7.19
N GLU A 36 -3.11 4.76 8.26
CA GLU A 36 -2.86 4.13 9.56
C GLU A 36 -3.10 2.62 9.55
N ALA A 37 -4.14 2.15 8.84
CA ALA A 37 -4.41 0.73 8.68
C ALA A 37 -3.30 0.02 7.90
N GLU A 38 -2.87 0.60 6.77
CA GLU A 38 -1.74 0.09 5.98
C GLU A 38 -0.46 0.06 6.81
N ALA A 39 -0.19 1.11 7.61
CA ALA A 39 0.96 1.13 8.50
C ALA A 39 0.93 0.02 9.55
N ARG A 40 -0.24 -0.29 10.13
CA ARG A 40 -0.40 -1.42 11.07
C ARG A 40 -0.15 -2.77 10.39
N ILE A 41 -0.67 -2.95 9.18
CA ILE A 41 -0.48 -4.18 8.39
C ILE A 41 1.01 -4.39 8.09
N LEU A 42 1.69 -3.33 7.63
CA LEU A 42 3.13 -3.36 7.40
C LEU A 42 3.90 -3.73 8.67
N ALA A 43 3.59 -3.09 9.80
CA ALA A 43 4.26 -3.37 11.06
C ALA A 43 4.09 -4.83 11.52
N GLN A 44 2.93 -5.44 11.26
CA GLN A 44 2.69 -6.85 11.56
C GLN A 44 3.43 -7.80 10.60
N ALA A 45 3.61 -7.42 9.34
CA ALA A 45 4.32 -8.21 8.33
C ALA A 45 5.85 -8.11 8.45
N GLU A 46 6.37 -7.01 9.00
CA GLU A 46 7.80 -6.68 9.04
C GLU A 46 8.70 -7.79 9.59
N PRO A 47 8.35 -8.50 10.70
CA PRO A 47 9.20 -9.59 11.20
C PRO A 47 9.38 -10.73 10.19
N ARG A 48 8.32 -11.09 9.46
CA ARG A 48 8.36 -12.15 8.44
C ARG A 48 9.17 -11.70 7.22
N ILE A 49 8.99 -10.46 6.79
CA ILE A 49 9.75 -9.84 5.70
C ILE A 49 11.25 -9.78 6.06
N THR A 50 11.58 -9.29 7.25
CA THR A 50 12.96 -9.21 7.74
C THR A 50 13.62 -10.58 7.81
N ALA A 51 12.89 -11.61 8.29
CA ALA A 51 13.39 -12.97 8.34
C ALA A 51 13.70 -13.53 6.94
N ALA A 52 12.79 -13.32 5.97
CA ALA A 52 12.99 -13.76 4.59
C ALA A 52 14.18 -13.06 3.93
N LEU A 53 14.30 -11.74 4.10
CA LEU A 53 15.42 -10.95 3.56
C LEU A 53 16.75 -11.36 4.19
N THR A 54 16.79 -11.59 5.50
CA THR A 54 18.01 -12.07 6.18
C THR A 54 18.44 -13.42 5.64
N ALA A 55 17.51 -14.37 5.50
CA ALA A 55 17.81 -15.68 4.93
C ALA A 55 18.32 -15.58 3.48
N ALA A 56 17.73 -14.71 2.67
CA ALA A 56 18.14 -14.47 1.29
C ALA A 56 19.56 -13.87 1.20
N ARG A 57 19.88 -12.88 2.05
CA ARG A 57 21.23 -12.30 2.16
C ARG A 57 22.25 -13.36 2.51
N THR A 58 22.02 -14.14 3.56
CA THR A 58 22.93 -15.21 3.97
C THR A 58 23.15 -16.24 2.86
N ALA A 59 22.09 -16.62 2.14
CA ALA A 59 22.21 -17.54 1.01
C ALA A 59 23.00 -16.94 -0.16
N ALA A 60 22.78 -15.65 -0.48
CA ALA A 60 23.50 -14.96 -1.54
C ALA A 60 24.99 -14.76 -1.20
N GLU A 61 25.32 -14.40 0.03
CA GLU A 61 26.70 -14.30 0.52
C GLU A 61 27.43 -15.65 0.40
N ALA A 62 26.77 -16.74 0.78
CA ALA A 62 27.33 -18.09 0.67
C ALA A 62 27.52 -18.56 -0.78
N ALA A 63 26.69 -18.08 -1.71
CA ALA A 63 26.76 -18.41 -3.13
C ALA A 63 27.69 -17.49 -3.94
N THR A 64 28.15 -16.38 -3.35
CA THR A 64 28.99 -15.39 -4.04
C THR A 64 30.40 -15.97 -4.28
N PRO A 65 30.90 -15.98 -5.53
CA PRO A 65 32.26 -16.43 -5.82
C PRO A 65 33.32 -15.60 -5.07
N ARG A 66 34.41 -16.23 -4.63
CA ARG A 66 35.50 -15.54 -3.90
C ARG A 66 36.19 -14.45 -4.71
N ASP A 67 36.16 -14.58 -6.03
CA ASP A 67 36.75 -13.67 -7.02
C ASP A 67 35.75 -12.65 -7.56
N ALA A 68 34.51 -12.63 -7.05
CA ALA A 68 33.52 -11.62 -7.43
C ALA A 68 33.99 -10.22 -7.03
N THR A 69 33.76 -9.23 -7.89
CA THR A 69 33.98 -7.83 -7.53
C THR A 69 32.93 -7.37 -6.51
N PRO A 70 33.22 -6.34 -5.71
CA PRO A 70 32.24 -5.78 -4.77
C PRO A 70 30.91 -5.39 -5.43
N GLU A 71 30.96 -4.87 -6.66
CA GLU A 71 29.77 -4.49 -7.43
C GLU A 71 28.95 -5.72 -7.83
N ALA A 72 29.60 -6.80 -8.26
CA ALA A 72 28.92 -8.04 -8.62
C ALA A 72 28.27 -8.70 -7.39
N ALA A 73 28.95 -8.70 -6.24
CA ALA A 73 28.40 -9.18 -4.98
C ALA A 73 27.19 -8.34 -4.52
N ALA A 74 27.27 -7.02 -4.62
CA ALA A 74 26.16 -6.12 -4.29
C ALA A 74 24.95 -6.34 -5.21
N ALA A 75 25.17 -6.51 -6.52
CA ALA A 75 24.10 -6.79 -7.47
C ALA A 75 23.42 -8.15 -7.20
N ALA A 76 24.20 -9.16 -6.82
CA ALA A 76 23.67 -10.47 -6.43
C ALA A 76 22.79 -10.38 -5.17
N LEU A 77 23.22 -9.59 -4.17
CA LEU A 77 22.45 -9.34 -2.96
C LEU A 77 21.11 -8.65 -3.25
N VAL A 78 21.12 -7.56 -4.03
CA VAL A 78 19.89 -6.85 -4.42
C VAL A 78 18.93 -7.77 -5.16
N THR A 79 19.45 -8.62 -6.05
CA THR A 79 18.64 -9.60 -6.79
C THR A 79 18.03 -10.63 -5.84
N ALA A 80 18.81 -11.17 -4.91
CA ALA A 80 18.34 -12.17 -3.95
C ALA A 80 17.27 -11.61 -3.00
N GLU A 81 17.44 -10.37 -2.52
CA GLU A 81 16.44 -9.70 -1.69
C GLU A 81 15.11 -9.51 -2.42
N ARG A 82 15.17 -9.01 -3.67
CA ARG A 82 13.98 -8.85 -4.51
C ARG A 82 13.27 -10.18 -4.71
N ASP A 83 14.00 -11.21 -5.13
CA ASP A 83 13.42 -12.53 -5.42
C ASP A 83 12.80 -13.16 -4.18
N ALA A 84 13.39 -12.94 -2.99
CA ALA A 84 12.84 -13.40 -1.72
C ALA A 84 11.54 -12.68 -1.35
N LEU A 85 11.47 -11.36 -1.55
CA LEU A 85 10.23 -10.58 -1.35
C LEU A 85 9.12 -11.01 -2.31
N GLU A 86 9.46 -11.21 -3.59
CA GLU A 86 8.51 -11.70 -4.60
C GLU A 86 7.96 -13.07 -4.22
N LYS A 87 8.86 -14.01 -3.90
CA LYS A 87 8.48 -15.36 -3.51
C LYS A 87 7.57 -15.34 -2.28
N LEU A 88 7.96 -14.62 -1.22
CA LEU A 88 7.14 -14.49 -0.01
C LEU A 88 5.77 -13.87 -0.32
N GLY A 89 5.72 -12.83 -1.15
CA GLY A 89 4.48 -12.16 -1.55
C GLY A 89 3.54 -13.05 -2.37
N VAL A 90 4.09 -13.88 -3.28
CA VAL A 90 3.32 -14.82 -4.10
C VAL A 90 2.85 -16.03 -3.28
N GLU A 91 3.69 -16.57 -2.39
CA GLU A 91 3.30 -17.64 -1.47
C GLU A 91 2.19 -17.18 -0.52
N ALA A 92 2.29 -15.96 0.00
CA ALA A 92 1.23 -15.35 0.81
C ALA A 92 -0.08 -15.23 0.01
N LEU A 93 0.00 -14.81 -1.25
CA LEU A 93 -1.17 -14.72 -2.13
C LEU A 93 -1.83 -16.09 -2.35
N GLY A 94 -1.04 -17.14 -2.60
CA GLY A 94 -1.54 -18.51 -2.73
C GLY A 94 -2.24 -19.03 -1.46
N ASN A 95 -1.83 -18.53 -0.30
CA ASN A 95 -2.42 -18.85 1.00
C ASN A 95 -3.56 -17.91 1.43
N ASN A 96 -4.00 -16.99 0.56
CA ASN A 96 -4.97 -15.92 0.86
C ASN A 96 -4.53 -14.97 2.00
N ASP A 97 -3.24 -14.91 2.32
CA ASP A 97 -2.66 -13.92 3.24
C ASP A 97 -2.43 -12.61 2.47
N TYR A 98 -3.52 -11.91 2.17
CA TYR A 98 -3.49 -10.66 1.42
C TYR A 98 -2.76 -9.54 2.16
N ALA A 99 -2.71 -9.58 3.49
CA ALA A 99 -2.00 -8.60 4.32
C ALA A 99 -0.49 -8.70 4.13
N LEU A 100 0.07 -9.92 4.23
CA LEU A 100 1.48 -10.14 3.96
C LEU A 100 1.81 -9.90 2.48
N SER A 101 0.98 -10.39 1.56
CA SER A 101 1.20 -10.20 0.12
C SER A 101 1.25 -8.71 -0.23
N PHE A 102 0.25 -7.93 0.22
CA PHE A 102 0.22 -6.48 0.06
C PHE A 102 1.50 -5.82 0.58
N SER A 103 1.96 -6.21 1.77
CA SER A 103 3.15 -5.65 2.40
C SER A 103 4.42 -5.89 1.58
N CYS A 104 4.58 -7.11 1.04
CA CYS A 104 5.70 -7.47 0.16
C CYS A 104 5.68 -6.65 -1.14
N PHE A 105 4.54 -6.61 -1.83
CA PHE A 105 4.41 -5.87 -3.10
C PHE A 105 4.50 -4.36 -2.93
N GLN A 106 4.06 -3.81 -1.79
CA GLN A 106 4.24 -2.39 -1.49
C GLN A 106 5.72 -2.04 -1.26
N ARG A 107 6.50 -2.93 -0.63
CA ARG A 107 7.95 -2.76 -0.49
C ARG A 107 8.65 -2.86 -1.85
N LEU A 108 8.36 -3.91 -2.63
CA LEU A 108 8.88 -4.08 -4.00
C LEU A 108 8.59 -2.88 -4.90
N ALA A 109 7.38 -2.32 -4.84
CA ALA A 109 7.01 -1.15 -5.63
C ALA A 109 7.79 0.12 -5.24
N ARG A 110 8.20 0.25 -3.97
CA ARG A 110 9.03 1.37 -3.48
C ARG A 110 10.50 1.21 -3.87
N GLU A 111 11.02 -0.01 -3.77
CA GLU A 111 12.43 -0.33 -4.06
C GLU A 111 12.70 -0.43 -5.57
N HIS A 112 11.68 -0.78 -6.36
CA HIS A 112 11.78 -0.94 -7.82
C HIS A 112 10.70 -0.13 -8.56
N PRO A 113 10.82 1.21 -8.57
CA PRO A 113 9.86 2.07 -9.26
C PRO A 113 9.85 1.79 -10.77
N GLY A 114 8.67 1.78 -11.38
CA GLY A 114 8.49 1.48 -12.80
C GLY A 114 8.40 -0.01 -13.15
N GLY A 115 8.59 -0.91 -12.17
CA GLY A 115 8.34 -2.34 -12.32
C GLY A 115 6.86 -2.73 -12.23
N PRO A 116 6.53 -4.02 -12.46
CA PRO A 116 5.13 -4.50 -12.45
C PRO A 116 4.48 -4.46 -11.05
N TYR A 117 5.28 -4.37 -9.99
CA TYR A 117 4.80 -4.46 -8.60
C TYR A 117 3.84 -3.33 -8.23
N ALA A 118 4.03 -2.13 -8.79
CA ALA A 118 3.17 -0.98 -8.50
C ALA A 118 1.71 -1.21 -8.91
N ALA A 119 1.47 -2.02 -9.97
CA ALA A 119 0.13 -2.38 -10.41
C ALA A 119 -0.57 -3.36 -9.46
N MET A 120 0.19 -4.18 -8.73
CA MET A 120 -0.35 -5.15 -7.76
C MET A 120 -0.82 -4.48 -6.47
N VAL A 121 -0.18 -3.39 -6.05
CA VAL A 121 -0.52 -2.67 -4.81
C VAL A 121 -2.00 -2.29 -4.72
N PRO A 122 -2.63 -1.59 -5.69
CA PRO A 122 -4.05 -1.28 -5.62
C PRO A 122 -4.97 -2.51 -5.66
N ILE A 123 -4.57 -3.57 -6.37
CA ILE A 123 -5.35 -4.83 -6.47
C ILE A 123 -5.38 -5.53 -5.10
N LEU A 124 -4.22 -5.70 -4.47
CA LEU A 124 -4.08 -6.35 -3.18
C LEU A 124 -4.69 -5.50 -2.06
N ARG A 125 -4.51 -4.18 -2.15
CA ARG A 125 -5.16 -3.23 -1.24
C ARG A 125 -6.67 -3.44 -1.21
N ALA A 126 -7.33 -3.57 -2.36
CA ALA A 126 -8.77 -3.80 -2.44
C ALA A 126 -9.26 -5.11 -1.77
N LYS A 127 -8.34 -6.05 -1.48
CA LYS A 127 -8.64 -7.30 -0.76
C LYS A 127 -8.46 -7.18 0.76
N LEU A 128 -7.91 -6.06 1.25
CA LEU A 128 -7.73 -5.84 2.67
C LEU A 128 -9.08 -5.55 3.36
N PRO A 129 -9.22 -5.94 4.64
CA PRO A 129 -10.44 -5.69 5.38
C PRO A 129 -10.69 -4.19 5.57
N CYS A 130 -11.97 -3.83 5.59
CA CYS A 130 -12.42 -2.48 5.92
C CYS A 130 -11.93 -2.04 7.29
N THR A 131 -11.46 -0.80 7.40
CA THR A 131 -11.09 -0.20 8.68
C THR A 131 -11.98 1.01 8.94
N GLY A 132 -12.67 1.04 10.08
CA GLY A 132 -13.53 2.18 10.44
C GLY A 132 -14.73 2.41 9.50
N GLY A 133 -15.22 1.36 8.82
CA GLY A 133 -16.35 1.47 7.88
C GLY A 133 -15.98 2.05 6.51
N ILE A 134 -14.69 2.28 6.25
CA ILE A 134 -14.14 2.70 4.97
C ILE A 134 -13.34 1.54 4.38
N GLY A 135 -13.54 1.29 3.09
CA GLY A 135 -12.83 0.31 2.30
C GLY A 135 -11.45 0.80 1.87
N PRO A 136 -10.58 -0.11 1.43
CA PRO A 136 -9.23 0.23 0.95
C PRO A 136 -9.20 1.13 -0.31
N ASP A 137 -10.34 1.32 -0.97
CA ASP A 137 -10.54 2.22 -2.12
C ASP A 137 -11.04 3.61 -1.70
N GLY A 138 -11.12 3.89 -0.40
CA GLY A 138 -11.63 5.14 0.16
C GLY A 138 -13.16 5.26 0.10
N ARG A 139 -13.87 4.24 -0.38
CA ARG A 139 -15.33 4.22 -0.38
C ARG A 139 -15.84 3.67 0.94
N PRO A 140 -17.03 4.07 1.40
CA PRO A 140 -17.67 3.39 2.53
C PRO A 140 -17.83 1.91 2.21
N CYS A 141 -17.46 1.04 3.15
CA CYS A 141 -17.82 -0.35 3.04
C CYS A 141 -19.33 -0.47 3.21
N THR A 142 -20.02 -0.63 2.09
CA THR A 142 -21.42 -1.04 2.09
C THR A 142 -21.47 -2.44 2.71
N ARG A 143 -22.08 -2.57 3.88
CA ARG A 143 -22.49 -3.86 4.42
C ARG A 143 -23.43 -4.56 3.45
#